data_AF-A0A285LW70-F1
#
_entry.id   AF-A0A285LW70-F1
#
_cell.length_a   1.000
_cell.length_b   1.000
_cell.length_c   1.000
_cell.angle_alpha   90.00
_cell.angle_beta   90.00
_cell.angle_gamma   90.00
#
_symmetry.space_group_name_H-M   'P 1'
#
loop_
_entity.id
_entity.type
_entity.pdbx_description
1 polymer ?
#
loop_
_entity_poly.entity_id
_entity_poly.type
_entity_poly.pdbx_seq_one_letter_code
_entity_poly.pdbx_strand_id
1 'polypeptide(L)'
;MSEPKVTLAPSNPKFSFDNGPMVVDLRTPGKGLSELGGGIIRFDSGGSTDPWRLPYEEIIYVIAGELTLHIDGGETISVPAGEVVTIGKGAKVVYEGAPGTQGFFALTPADWHKTYPHGLPDAEI
;
A
#
# COMPACT_ATOMS: atom_id res chain seq x y z
N MET A 1 -2.32 -21.96 21.91
CA MET A 1 -2.40 -20.67 21.20
C MET A 1 -1.51 -19.70 21.95
N SER A 2 -0.59 -18.99 21.29
CA SER A 2 0.17 -17.94 21.95
C SER A 2 -0.76 -16.83 22.42
N GLU A 3 -0.50 -16.23 23.58
CA GLU A 3 -1.27 -15.09 24.07
C GLU A 3 -1.27 -13.94 23.03
N PRO A 4 -2.39 -13.20 22.91
CA PRO A 4 -2.46 -12.01 22.07
C PRO A 4 -1.46 -10.95 22.58
N LYS A 5 -0.64 -10.42 21.67
CA LYS A 5 0.41 -9.45 22.01
C LYS A 5 0.07 -8.08 21.43
N VAL A 6 0.09 -7.07 22.30
CA VAL A 6 0.12 -5.66 21.88
C VAL A 6 1.58 -5.28 21.65
N THR A 7 1.92 -4.86 20.44
CA THR A 7 3.32 -4.59 20.06
C THR A 7 3.44 -3.26 19.33
N LEU A 8 4.45 -2.46 19.67
CA LEU A 8 4.83 -1.29 18.86
C LEU A 8 5.43 -1.74 17.52
N ALA A 9 5.02 -1.06 16.44
CA ALA A 9 5.47 -1.31 15.07
C ALA A 9 6.31 -0.12 14.54
N PRO A 10 7.56 0.07 15.02
CA PRO A 10 8.41 1.15 14.56
C PRO A 10 8.90 0.90 13.14
N SER A 11 9.45 1.94 12.50
CA SER A 11 10.12 1.81 11.20
C SER A 11 11.28 0.84 11.32
N ASN A 12 11.50 0.06 10.28
CA ASN A 12 12.63 -0.83 10.19
C ASN A 12 13.14 -0.83 8.75
N PRO A 13 14.34 -0.29 8.49
CA PRO A 13 14.91 -0.23 7.14
C PRO A 13 14.99 -1.59 6.43
N LYS A 14 15.03 -2.70 7.18
CA LYS A 14 14.97 -4.06 6.62
C LYS A 14 13.69 -4.32 5.82
N PHE A 15 12.60 -3.64 6.16
CA PHE A 15 11.28 -3.80 5.55
C PHE A 15 10.82 -2.55 4.81
N SER A 16 11.78 -1.69 4.45
CA SER A 16 11.54 -0.51 3.63
C SER A 16 12.16 -0.73 2.25
N PHE A 17 11.42 -0.39 1.19
CA PHE A 17 11.87 -0.54 -0.19
C PHE A 17 11.18 0.48 -1.10
N ASP A 18 11.80 0.73 -2.25
CA ASP A 18 11.26 1.64 -3.27
C ASP A 18 10.33 0.88 -4.22
N ASN A 19 9.19 1.47 -4.50
CA ASN A 19 8.26 1.13 -5.58
C ASN A 19 8.19 2.34 -6.51
N GLY A 20 9.17 2.45 -7.40
CA GLY A 20 9.38 3.68 -8.18
C GLY A 20 9.64 4.88 -7.24
N PRO A 21 8.90 6.00 -7.38
CA PRO A 21 9.08 7.18 -6.52
C PRO A 21 8.44 7.04 -5.12
N MET A 22 7.66 5.98 -4.90
CA MET A 22 7.02 5.70 -3.62
C MET A 22 7.89 4.78 -2.76
N VAL A 23 8.23 5.20 -1.55
CA VAL A 23 8.86 4.34 -0.55
C VAL A 23 7.75 3.65 0.24
N VAL A 24 7.82 2.32 0.32
CA VAL A 24 6.95 1.48 1.15
C VAL A 24 7.71 1.06 2.39
N ASP A 25 7.17 1.33 3.58
CA ASP A 25 7.74 0.92 4.86
C ASP A 25 6.75 0.01 5.60
N LEU A 26 6.95 -1.31 5.48
CA LEU A 26 6.12 -2.32 6.12
C LEU A 26 6.39 -2.35 7.64
N ARG A 27 5.35 -2.10 8.44
CA ARG A 27 5.47 -1.99 9.90
C ARG A 27 5.07 -3.25 10.66
N THR A 28 4.17 -4.05 10.08
CA THR A 28 3.64 -5.27 10.72
C THR A 28 4.45 -6.57 10.57
N PRO A 29 5.50 -6.70 9.72
CA PRO A 29 6.29 -7.93 9.69
C PRO A 29 6.84 -8.35 11.06
N GLY A 30 6.61 -9.61 11.42
CA GLY A 30 7.06 -10.19 12.70
C GLY A 30 6.33 -9.67 13.95
N LYS A 31 5.20 -8.95 13.79
CA LYS A 31 4.40 -8.42 14.91
C LYS A 31 3.30 -9.35 15.40
N GLY A 32 3.21 -10.56 14.84
CA GLY A 32 2.27 -11.60 15.28
C GLY A 32 0.85 -11.46 14.72
N LEU A 33 0.64 -10.63 13.69
CA LEU A 33 -0.61 -10.57 12.93
C LEU A 33 -0.63 -11.69 11.87
N SER A 34 -1.78 -12.35 11.69
CA SER A 34 -1.96 -13.40 10.67
C SER A 34 -2.55 -12.85 9.38
N GLU A 35 -3.63 -12.06 9.48
CA GLU A 35 -4.37 -11.58 8.30
C GLU A 35 -4.02 -10.14 7.91
N LEU A 36 -3.74 -9.28 8.89
CA LEU A 36 -3.63 -7.84 8.65
C LEU A 36 -2.18 -7.41 8.42
N GLY A 37 -1.93 -6.83 7.24
CA GLY A 37 -0.71 -6.12 6.89
C GLY A 37 -0.90 -4.62 7.07
N GLY A 38 0.19 -3.88 7.30
CA GLY A 38 0.13 -2.43 7.30
C GLY A 38 1.48 -1.75 7.42
N GLY A 39 1.49 -0.48 7.06
CA GLY A 39 2.70 0.32 7.03
C GLY A 39 2.47 1.76 6.62
N ILE A 40 3.56 2.42 6.22
CA ILE A 40 3.55 3.79 5.72
C ILE A 40 4.03 3.78 4.27
N ILE A 41 3.32 4.50 3.40
CA ILE A 41 3.84 4.93 2.10
C ILE A 41 4.26 6.39 2.18
N ARG A 42 5.31 6.75 1.46
CA ARG A 42 5.75 8.15 1.32
C ARG A 42 6.42 8.40 -0.01
N PHE A 43 6.31 9.63 -0.50
CA PHE A 43 6.98 10.09 -1.71
C PHE A 43 8.10 11.05 -1.31
N ASP A 44 9.36 10.59 -1.39
CA ASP A 44 10.52 11.45 -1.13
C ASP A 44 10.82 12.37 -2.33
N SER A 45 10.50 11.88 -3.51
CA SER A 45 10.44 12.60 -4.77
C SER A 45 9.04 12.45 -5.37
N GLY A 46 8.64 13.38 -6.23
CA GLY A 46 7.37 13.28 -6.93
C GLY A 46 7.40 12.24 -8.06
N GLY A 47 6.23 11.74 -8.42
CA GLY A 47 6.05 10.88 -9.59
C GLY A 47 5.04 9.76 -9.34
N SER A 48 4.99 8.82 -10.29
CA SER A 48 4.02 7.73 -10.31
C SER A 48 4.72 6.35 -10.31
N THR A 49 4.10 5.35 -9.69
CA THR A 49 4.59 3.97 -9.69
C THR A 49 4.35 3.27 -11.03
N ASP A 50 4.88 2.05 -11.19
CA ASP A 50 4.37 1.16 -12.24
C ASP A 50 2.95 0.67 -11.89
N PRO A 51 2.13 0.29 -12.90
CA PRO A 51 0.81 -0.28 -12.67
C PRO A 51 0.87 -1.58 -11.85
N TRP A 52 0.01 -1.67 -10.83
CA TRP A 52 -0.09 -2.85 -9.98
C TRP A 52 -1.53 -3.35 -9.91
N ARG A 53 -1.72 -4.65 -10.16
CA ARG A 53 -3.04 -5.29 -10.01
C ARG A 53 -3.11 -6.03 -8.67
N LEU A 54 -3.90 -5.50 -7.75
CA LEU A 54 -3.86 -5.89 -6.34
C LEU A 54 -4.40 -7.32 -6.10
N PRO A 55 -3.63 -8.23 -5.48
CA PRO A 55 -4.12 -9.53 -5.02
C PRO A 55 -4.82 -9.49 -3.65
N TYR A 56 -4.96 -8.32 -3.05
CA TYR A 56 -5.50 -8.05 -1.71
C TYR A 56 -6.48 -6.88 -1.74
N GLU A 57 -7.22 -6.71 -0.65
CA GLU A 57 -7.94 -5.47 -0.37
C GLU A 57 -7.02 -4.52 0.41
N GLU A 58 -7.11 -3.22 0.13
CA GLU A 58 -6.27 -2.20 0.75
C GLU A 58 -7.10 -0.97 1.13
N ILE A 59 -6.78 -0.36 2.26
CA ILE A 59 -7.24 0.97 2.64
C ILE A 59 -6.03 1.86 2.89
N ILE A 60 -6.11 3.12 2.46
CA ILE A 60 -5.05 4.10 2.69
C ILE A 60 -5.67 5.36 3.29
N TYR A 61 -5.17 5.76 4.46
CA TYR A 61 -5.42 7.08 5.05
C TYR A 61 -4.27 8.02 4.68
N VAL A 62 -4.58 9.14 4.02
CA VAL A 62 -3.56 10.11 3.62
C VAL A 62 -3.26 11.04 4.80
N ILE A 63 -2.01 11.00 5.25
CA ILE A 63 -1.53 11.75 6.43
C ILE A 63 -1.12 13.17 6.01
N ALA A 64 -0.42 13.30 4.88
CA ALA A 64 0.11 14.55 4.38
C ALA A 64 0.15 14.56 2.85
N GLY A 65 0.03 15.76 2.26
CA GLY A 65 -0.01 15.93 0.80
C GLY A 65 -1.33 15.46 0.18
N GLU A 66 -1.24 14.98 -1.05
CA GLU A 66 -2.32 14.36 -1.81
C GLU A 66 -1.78 13.10 -2.49
N LEU A 67 -2.54 12.01 -2.41
CA LEU A 67 -2.30 10.78 -3.14
C LEU A 67 -3.26 10.72 -4.33
N THR A 68 -2.74 10.51 -5.53
CA THR A 68 -3.55 10.33 -6.74
C THR A 68 -3.47 8.87 -7.18
N LEU A 69 -4.62 8.24 -7.41
CA LEU A 69 -4.74 6.90 -7.95
C LEU A 69 -5.23 6.98 -9.39
N HIS A 70 -4.46 6.46 -10.34
CA HIS A 70 -4.91 6.26 -11.72
C HIS A 70 -5.36 4.81 -11.89
N ILE A 71 -6.62 4.62 -12.26
CA ILE A 71 -7.28 3.32 -12.34
C ILE A 71 -7.37 2.91 -13.81
N ASP A 72 -7.16 1.62 -14.07
CA ASP A 72 -7.32 1.05 -15.41
C ASP A 72 -8.73 1.34 -15.96
N GLY A 73 -8.81 1.80 -17.21
CA GLY A 73 -10.04 2.35 -17.80
C GLY A 73 -10.15 3.88 -17.76
N GLY A 74 -9.18 4.59 -17.17
CA GLY A 74 -9.01 6.04 -17.29
C GLY A 74 -9.65 6.89 -16.19
N GLU A 75 -10.15 6.26 -15.12
CA GLU A 75 -10.62 6.97 -13.92
C GLU A 75 -9.43 7.40 -13.05
N THR A 76 -9.50 8.60 -12.47
CA THR A 76 -8.50 9.13 -11.54
C THR A 76 -9.17 9.60 -10.27
N ILE A 77 -8.60 9.24 -9.11
CA ILE A 77 -9.08 9.65 -7.79
C ILE A 77 -7.96 10.40 -7.06
N SER A 78 -8.20 11.66 -6.71
CA SER A 78 -7.35 12.45 -5.80
C SER A 78 -7.83 12.29 -4.36
N VAL A 79 -6.90 11.97 -3.46
CA VAL A 79 -7.16 11.72 -2.04
C VAL A 79 -6.32 12.69 -1.21
N PRO A 80 -6.89 13.82 -0.75
CA PRO A 80 -6.14 14.81 0.01
C PRO A 80 -5.90 14.33 1.46
N ALA A 81 -4.95 14.98 2.14
CA ALA A 81 -4.67 14.71 3.55
C ALA A 81 -5.93 14.79 4.43
N GLY A 82 -6.10 13.80 5.30
CA GLY A 82 -7.27 13.63 6.15
C GLY A 82 -8.33 12.68 5.59
N GLU A 83 -8.25 12.31 4.31
CA GLU A 83 -9.20 11.41 3.67
C GLU A 83 -8.69 9.97 3.59
N VAL A 84 -9.61 9.05 3.29
CA VAL A 84 -9.36 7.61 3.15
C VAL A 84 -9.79 7.15 1.76
N VAL A 85 -9.00 6.28 1.15
CA VAL A 85 -9.38 5.53 -0.05
C VAL A 85 -9.39 4.04 0.22
N THR A 86 -10.31 3.33 -0.41
CA THR A 86 -10.43 1.87 -0.38
C THR A 86 -10.17 1.31 -1.77
N ILE A 87 -9.35 0.29 -1.88
CA ILE A 87 -8.99 -0.36 -3.14
C ILE A 87 -9.35 -1.84 -3.03
N GLY A 88 -10.28 -2.27 -3.88
CA GLY A 88 -10.73 -3.66 -3.94
C GLY A 88 -9.71 -4.57 -4.62
N LYS A 89 -9.67 -5.84 -4.20
CA LYS A 89 -8.88 -6.87 -4.87
C LYS A 89 -9.22 -6.93 -6.37
N GLY A 90 -8.21 -7.00 -7.22
CA GLY A 90 -8.36 -7.05 -8.67
C GLY A 90 -8.31 -5.68 -9.37
N ALA A 91 -8.42 -4.58 -8.62
CA ALA A 91 -8.17 -3.25 -9.15
C ALA A 91 -6.73 -3.14 -9.65
N LYS A 92 -6.56 -2.51 -10.80
CA LYS A 92 -5.24 -2.17 -11.37
C LYS A 92 -5.04 -0.67 -11.23
N VAL A 93 -4.04 -0.29 -10.45
CA VAL A 93 -3.82 1.10 -10.04
C VAL A 93 -2.37 1.53 -10.24
N VAL A 94 -2.17 2.81 -10.50
CA VAL A 94 -0.90 3.52 -10.39
C VAL A 94 -1.02 4.52 -9.26
N TYR A 95 -0.05 4.53 -8.34
CA TYR A 95 0.00 5.50 -7.24
C TYR A 95 0.88 6.67 -7.65
N GLU A 96 0.40 7.90 -7.46
CA GLU A 96 1.15 9.12 -7.72
C GLU A 96 1.11 10.05 -6.51
N GLY A 97 2.24 10.70 -6.25
CA GLY A 97 2.36 11.68 -5.17
C GLY A 97 3.42 12.73 -5.48
N ALA A 98 3.28 13.89 -4.87
CA ALA A 98 4.31 14.92 -4.84
C ALA A 98 5.31 14.65 -3.69
N PRO A 99 6.51 15.25 -3.68
CA PRO A 99 7.41 15.16 -2.54
C PRO A 99 6.71 15.57 -1.24
N GLY A 100 6.76 14.70 -0.23
CA GLY A 100 6.12 14.91 1.06
C GLY A 100 4.72 14.30 1.19
N THR A 101 4.14 13.71 0.13
CA THR A 101 2.92 12.89 0.26
C THR A 101 3.19 11.68 1.16
N GLN A 102 2.32 11.42 2.14
CA GLN A 102 2.43 10.31 3.07
C GLN A 102 1.07 9.68 3.33
N GLY A 103 1.03 8.35 3.49
CA GLY A 103 -0.19 7.62 3.84
C GLY A 103 0.09 6.43 4.76
N PHE A 104 -0.86 6.12 5.62
CA PHE A 104 -0.92 4.85 6.33
C PHE A 104 -1.76 3.88 5.53
N PHE A 105 -1.24 2.69 5.25
CA PHE A 105 -1.99 1.64 4.57
C PHE A 105 -2.25 0.45 5.50
N ALA A 106 -3.38 -0.20 5.28
CA ALA A 106 -3.68 -1.50 5.84
C ALA A 106 -4.25 -2.41 4.74
N LEU A 107 -3.86 -3.68 4.73
CA LEU A 107 -4.25 -4.62 3.69
C LEU A 107 -4.53 -6.02 4.24
N THR A 108 -5.30 -6.81 3.50
CA THR A 108 -5.56 -8.22 3.80
C THR A 108 -5.71 -9.07 2.53
N PRO A 109 -5.13 -10.29 2.46
CA PRO A 109 -4.31 -10.93 3.50
C PRO A 109 -2.86 -10.39 3.53
N ALA A 110 -2.26 -10.34 4.72
CA ALA A 110 -0.90 -9.82 4.95
C ALA A 110 0.19 -10.59 4.18
N ASP A 111 -0.03 -11.88 3.93
CA ASP A 111 0.92 -12.76 3.29
C ASP A 111 0.62 -13.04 1.81
N TRP A 112 -0.14 -12.14 1.17
CA TRP A 112 -0.48 -12.15 -0.26
C TRP A 112 0.72 -12.50 -1.17
N HIS A 113 1.92 -12.01 -0.84
CA HIS A 113 3.15 -12.18 -1.63
C HIS A 113 3.61 -13.64 -1.73
N LYS A 114 3.20 -14.52 -0.81
CA LYS A 114 3.51 -15.96 -0.90
C LYS A 114 2.80 -16.62 -2.07
N THR A 115 1.61 -16.13 -2.41
CA THR A 115 0.78 -16.65 -3.51
C THR A 115 0.94 -15.83 -4.77
N TYR A 116 1.05 -14.50 -4.64
CA TYR A 116 1.06 -13.54 -5.74
C TYR A 116 2.30 -12.62 -5.67
N PRO A 117 3.53 -13.14 -5.79
CA PRO A 117 4.75 -12.34 -5.64
C PRO A 117 4.91 -11.24 -6.70
N HIS A 118 4.17 -11.35 -7.81
CA HIS A 118 4.16 -10.40 -8.92
C HIS A 118 2.79 -9.73 -9.13
N GLY A 119 1.92 -9.79 -8.12
CA GLY A 119 0.55 -9.29 -8.22
C GLY A 119 -0.38 -10.30 -8.89
N LEU A 120 -1.62 -9.89 -9.14
CA LEU A 120 -2.51 -10.69 -9.98
C LEU A 120 -2.04 -10.62 -11.44
N PRO A 121 -2.16 -11.73 -12.21
CA PRO A 121 -1.95 -11.65 -13.64
C PRO A 121 -2.93 -10.64 -14.26
N ASP A 122 -2.53 -10.06 -15.39
CA ASP A 122 -3.47 -9.31 -16.22
C ASP A 122 -4.67 -10.20 -16.55
N ALA A 123 -5.87 -9.61 -16.60
CA ALA A 123 -7.06 -10.36 -16.98
C ALA A 123 -6.88 -10.84 -18.43
N GLU A 124 -7.14 -12.13 -18.69
CA GLU A 124 -7.33 -12.60 -20.06
C GLU A 124 -8.53 -11.82 -20.64
N ILE A 125 -8.30 -11.17 -21.78
CA ILE A 125 -9.30 -10.41 -22.54
C ILE A 125 -10.15 -11.38 -23.34
#